data_AF-A0A537QG05-F1
#
_entry.id   AF-A0A537QG05-F1
#
_cell.length_a   1.000
_cell.length_b   1.000
_cell.length_c   1.000
_cell.angle_alpha   90.00
_cell.angle_beta   90.00
_cell.angle_gamma   90.00
#
_symmetry.space_group_name_H-M   'P 1'
#
loop_
_entity.id
_entity.type
_entity.pdbx_description
1 polymer ?
#
loop_
_entity_poly.entity_id
_entity_poly.type
_entity_poly.pdbx_seq_one_letter_code
_entity_poly.pdbx_strand_id
1 'polypeptide(L)' 'AFDNLPPGTYAVGAFHDENANDHLDTNFLGLPTEGYALSNGVRAVMAKPTFQQAAFSVGNGDKPVSLQIRY' A
#
# COMPACT_ATOMS: atom_id res chain seq x y z
N ALA A 1 12.90 5.36 -7.57
CA ALA A 1 12.91 3.90 -7.76
C ALA A 1 13.40 3.26 -6.45
N PHE A 2 13.12 1.97 -6.24
CA PHE A 2 13.73 1.21 -5.15
C PHE A 2 14.81 0.33 -5.74
N ASP A 3 16.07 0.70 -5.50
CA ASP A 3 17.23 0.04 -6.14
C ASP A 3 17.82 -1.04 -5.22
N ASN A 4 18.45 -2.06 -5.82
CA ASN A 4 19.13 -3.15 -5.12
C ASN A 4 18.24 -3.96 -4.16
N LEU A 5 16.96 -4.14 -4.49
CA LEU A 5 16.09 -5.04 -3.74
C LEU A 5 16.50 -6.50 -3.98
N PRO A 6 16.76 -7.29 -2.94
CA PRO A 6 16.98 -8.72 -3.11
C PRO A 6 15.71 -9.41 -3.61
N PRO A 7 15.82 -10.53 -4.34
CA PRO A 7 14.64 -11.31 -4.70
C PRO A 7 13.86 -11.73 -3.47
N GLY A 8 12.54 -11.59 -3.52
CA GLY A 8 11.69 -11.83 -2.36
C GLY A 8 10.24 -11.46 -2.57
N THR A 9 9.47 -11.54 -1.49
CA THR A 9 8.05 -11.18 -1.48
C THR A 9 7.88 -9.82 -0.82
N TYR A 10 7.27 -8.90 -1.55
CA TYR A 10 7.12 -7.51 -1.13
C TYR A 10 5.66 -7.07 -1.24
N ALA A 11 5.27 -6.11 -0.41
CA ALA A 11 4.04 -5.36 -0.58
C ALA A 11 4.38 -3.87 -0.52
N VAL A 12 3.65 -3.05 -1.26
CA VAL A 12 3.80 -1.59 -1.26
C VAL A 12 2.48 -0.97 -0.85
N GLY A 13 2.54 -0.01 0.07
CA GLY A 13 1.44 0.86 0.41
C GLY A 13 1.83 2.31 0.18
N ALA A 14 0.84 3.12 -0.20
CA ALA A 14 0.97 4.57 -0.28
C ALA A 14 -0.32 5.20 0.25
N PHE A 15 -0.20 6.37 0.86
CA PHE A 15 -1.32 7.20 1.24
C PHE A 15 -1.04 8.65 0.87
N HIS A 16 -2.10 9.41 0.64
CA HIS A 16 -2.05 10.85 0.48
C HIS A 16 -2.27 11.48 1.84
N ASP A 17 -1.20 11.99 2.43
CA ASP A 17 -1.28 12.83 3.62
C ASP A 17 -1.79 14.21 3.20
N GLU A 18 -3.08 14.46 3.43
CA GLU A 18 -3.76 15.69 2.97
C GLU A 18 -3.51 16.86 3.91
N ASN A 19 -3.20 16.58 5.18
CA ASN A 19 -3.03 17.59 6.21
C ASN A 19 -1.57 17.77 6.70
N ALA A 20 -0.64 17.05 6.07
CA ALA A 20 0.81 17.09 6.32
C ALA A 20 1.19 16.73 7.76
N ASN A 21 0.58 15.66 8.30
CA ASN A 21 0.84 15.18 9.66
C ASN A 21 1.71 13.92 9.73
N ASP A 22 2.21 13.40 8.61
CA ASP A 22 2.99 12.17 8.46
C ASP A 22 2.27 10.88 8.90
N HIS A 23 0.94 10.94 9.07
CA HIS A 23 0.10 9.82 9.49
C HIS A 23 -1.02 9.57 8.48
N LEU A 24 -1.38 8.29 8.33
CA LEU A 24 -2.64 7.97 7.67
C LEU A 24 -3.77 8.19 8.67
N ASP A 25 -4.55 9.24 8.46
CA ASP A 25 -5.65 9.55 9.37
C ASP A 25 -6.74 8.49 9.30
N THR A 26 -7.33 8.20 10.47
CA THR A 26 -8.42 7.24 10.60
C THR A 26 -9.53 7.78 11.50
N ASN A 27 -10.76 7.40 11.22
CA ASN A 27 -11.90 7.72 12.09
C ASN A 27 -11.94 6.81 13.33
N PHE A 28 -12.93 7.00 14.21
CA PHE A 28 -13.07 6.21 15.44
C PHE A 28 -13.28 4.70 15.21
N LEU A 29 -13.67 4.29 13.99
CA LEU A 29 -13.78 2.88 13.58
C LEU A 29 -12.47 2.32 13.00
N GLY A 30 -11.41 3.13 12.91
CA GLY A 30 -10.12 2.77 12.34
C GLY A 30 -10.12 2.72 10.81
N LEU A 31 -11.10 3.33 10.15
CA LEU A 31 -11.14 3.44 8.69
C LEU A 31 -10.34 4.66 8.22
N PRO A 32 -9.49 4.53 7.19
CA PRO A 32 -8.80 5.65 6.59
C PRO A 32 -9.76 6.76 6.17
N THR A 33 -9.45 7.99 6.56
CA THR A 33 -10.19 9.20 6.15
C THR A 33 -9.52 9.91 4.97
N GLU A 34 -8.30 9.50 4.63
CA GLU A 34 -7.53 9.99 3.50
C GLU A 34 -7.34 8.90 2.46
N GLY A 35 -6.95 9.32 1.25
CA GLY A 35 -6.74 8.41 0.14
C GLY A 35 -5.58 7.45 0.40
N TYR A 36 -5.79 6.16 0.19
CA TYR A 36 -4.71 5.16 0.26
C TYR A 36 -4.77 4.15 -0.89
N ALA A 37 -3.65 3.45 -1.09
CA ALA A 37 -3.51 2.36 -2.04
C ALA A 37 -2.58 1.29 -1.48
N LEU A 38 -2.90 0.04 -1.80
CA LEU A 38 -2.02 -1.11 -1.61
C LEU A 38 -1.74 -1.77 -2.95
N SER A 39 -0.57 -2.40 -3.08
CA SER A 39 -0.25 -3.25 -4.22
C SER A 39 -1.27 -4.38 -4.38
N ASN A 40 -1.40 -4.89 -5.60
CA ASN A 40 -2.49 -5.77 -6.05
C ASN A 40 -3.90 -5.15 -5.98
N GLY A 41 -4.03 -3.85 -5.70
CA GLY A 41 -5.32 -3.17 -5.68
C GLY A 41 -6.23 -3.64 -4.54
N VAL A 42 -5.65 -4.19 -3.46
CA VAL A 42 -6.41 -4.68 -2.32
C VAL A 42 -7.07 -3.52 -1.60
N ARG A 43 -8.39 -3.61 -1.43
CA ARG A 43 -9.17 -2.75 -0.55
C ARG A 43 -9.99 -3.67 0.33
N ALA A 44 -9.77 -3.61 1.63
CA ALA A 44 -10.56 -4.39 2.55
C ALA A 44 -11.58 -3.46 3.21
N VAL A 45 -12.85 -3.73 2.94
CA VAL A 45 -13.99 -2.91 3.37
C VAL A 45 -14.44 -3.30 4.79
N MET A 46 -14.20 -4.55 5.19
CA MET A 46 -14.69 -5.09 6.47
C MET A 46 -13.58 -5.47 7.47
N ALA A 47 -12.33 -5.62 7.01
CA ALA A 47 -11.21 -6.00 7.86
C ALA A 47 -9.94 -5.31 7.36
N LYS A 48 -8.85 -5.30 8.14
CA LYS A 48 -7.57 -4.80 7.63
C LYS A 48 -7.00 -5.77 6.58
N PRO A 49 -6.47 -5.28 5.45
CA PRO A 49 -5.78 -6.12 4.48
C PRO A 49 -4.60 -6.86 5.12
N THR A 50 -4.36 -8.11 4.73
CA THR A 50 -3.15 -8.83 5.14
C THR A 50 -2.00 -8.51 4.20
N PHE A 51 -0.77 -8.69 4.69
CA PHE A 51 0.43 -8.59 3.86
C PHE A 51 0.32 -9.48 2.62
N GLN A 52 -0.12 -10.73 2.80
CA GLN A 52 -0.23 -11.71 1.72
C GLN A 52 -1.16 -11.25 0.59
N GLN A 53 -2.23 -10.52 0.91
CA GLN A 53 -3.16 -10.00 -0.10
C GLN A 53 -2.47 -8.93 -0.97
N ALA A 54 -1.68 -8.05 -0.36
CA ALA A 54 -0.96 -7.00 -1.07
C ALA A 54 0.37 -7.48 -1.67
N ALA A 55 0.83 -8.69 -1.34
CA ALA A 55 2.15 -9.18 -1.65
C ALA A 55 2.34 -9.58 -3.13
N PHE A 56 3.55 -9.38 -3.64
CA PHE A 56 3.99 -9.78 -4.97
C PHE A 56 5.48 -10.16 -4.96
N SER A 57 5.89 -11.07 -5.86
CA SER A 57 7.28 -11.53 -5.94
C SER A 57 8.17 -10.60 -6.76
N VAL A 58 9.31 -10.20 -6.23
CA VAL A 58 10.38 -9.47 -6.93
C VAL A 58 11.50 -10.46 -7.25
N GLY A 59 11.97 -10.46 -8.50
CA GLY A 59 13.11 -11.28 -8.96
C GLY A 59 14.37 -10.44 -9.15
N ASN A 60 15.32 -10.91 -9.96
CA ASN A 60 16.58 -10.20 -10.24
C ASN A 60 16.44 -9.02 -11.24
N GLY A 61 15.22 -8.66 -11.65
CA GLY A 61 14.98 -7.65 -12.67
C GLY A 61 13.90 -6.67 -12.25
N ASP A 62 13.73 -5.61 -13.04
CA ASP A 62 12.78 -4.56 -12.77
C ASP A 62 11.35 -5.09 -12.70
N LYS A 63 10.66 -4.69 -11.64
CA LYS A 63 9.24 -4.98 -11.46
C LYS A 63 8.46 -3.69 -11.34
N PRO A 64 7.75 -3.25 -12.41
CA PRO A 64 6.87 -2.10 -12.30
C PRO A 64 5.67 -2.44 -11.41
N VAL A 65 5.34 -1.52 -10.50
CA VAL A 65 4.19 -1.62 -9.60
C VAL A 65 3.42 -0.31 -9.68
N SER A 66 2.14 -0.41 -10.03
CA SER A 66 1.22 0.73 -10.10
C SER A 66 0.31 0.72 -8.89
N LEU A 67 0.16 1.87 -8.25
CA LEU A 67 -0.78 2.10 -7.16
C LEU A 67 -1.85 3.09 -7.63
N GLN A 68 -3.10 2.79 -7.34
CA GLN A 68 -4.22 3.71 -7.56
C GLN A 68 -4.74 4.16 -6.22
N ILE A 69 -4.40 5.39 -5.82
CA ILE A 69 -4.92 6.01 -4.60
C ILE A 69 -6.42 6.25 -4.78
N ARG A 70 -7.19 5.80 -3.80
CA ARG A 70 -8.64 6.00 -3.75
C ARG A 70 -9.02 6.58 -2.40
N TYR A 71 -9.94 7.53 -2.46
CA TYR A 71 -10.59 8.13 -1.29
C TYR A 71 -11.82 7.33 -0.89
#